data_AF-A0A6H1ZCX0-F1
#
_entry.id   AF-A0A6H1ZCX0-F1
#
_cell.length_a   1.000
_cell.length_b   1.000
_cell.length_c   1.000
_cell.angle_alpha   90.00
_cell.angle_beta   90.00
_cell.angle_gamma   90.00
#
_symmetry.space_group_name_H-M   'P 1'
#
loop_
_entity.id
_entity.type
_entity.pdbx_description
1 polymer ?
#
loop_
_entity_poly.entity_id
_entity_poly.type
_entity_poly.pdbx_seq_one_letter_code
_entity_poly.pdbx_strand_id
1 'polypeptide(L)'
;MEYLKICNWEKYQHYSQRNPPWIKLHNQLLDNYEYGRLRDDSKLLLVSLYLLASKCDNLIPNDPIWIKQKTMIQGKINIDPLIKAEFIKKNNYISNCTPDDSIVQASCKQNGGTETETETEKTIAQKSTEVFDQFWSDYPKKRSKGDAEKAWARIKPTQHTSDKIFISLSQAKKSNDWLKESGKYIPYPATWLRAKGWEDEYYNDPLDGVVSDITKKSLKNMQKWMEETGNE
;
A
#
# COMPACT_ATOMS: atom_id res chain seq x y z
N MET A 1 9.79 28.40 21.56
CA MET A 1 9.55 27.16 22.34
C MET A 1 10.45 26.08 21.79
N GLU A 2 11.08 25.29 22.66
CA GLU A 2 11.93 24.17 22.26
C GLU A 2 11.09 22.91 22.05
N TYR A 3 11.37 22.17 20.99
CA TYR A 3 10.69 20.92 20.69
C TYR A 3 11.67 19.77 20.54
N LEU A 4 11.20 18.58 20.91
CA LEU A 4 11.87 17.31 20.73
C LEU A 4 11.25 16.61 19.52
N LYS A 5 12.12 16.19 18.61
CA LYS A 5 11.77 15.43 17.41
C LYS A 5 12.44 14.06 17.47
N ILE A 6 11.66 13.00 17.33
CA ILE A 6 12.19 11.63 17.23
C ILE A 6 12.78 11.41 15.84
N CYS A 7 13.98 10.83 15.81
CA CYS A 7 14.66 10.45 14.59
C CYS A 7 13.93 9.29 13.90
N ASN A 8 13.88 9.31 12.56
CA ASN A 8 13.28 8.26 11.74
C ASN A 8 11.79 7.97 12.07
N TRP A 9 11.04 8.97 12.55
CA TRP A 9 9.64 8.80 12.98
C TRP A 9 8.73 8.18 11.92
N GLU A 10 8.98 8.48 10.65
CA GLU A 10 8.24 7.95 9.49
C GLU A 10 8.24 6.41 9.42
N LYS A 11 9.26 5.75 9.99
CA LYS A 11 9.33 4.29 10.07
C LYS A 11 8.34 3.70 11.08
N TYR A 12 8.07 4.44 12.15
CA TYR A 12 7.23 4.00 13.28
C TYR A 12 5.75 4.30 13.03
N GLN A 13 5.45 5.34 12.24
CA GLN A 13 4.07 5.72 11.97
C GLN A 13 3.85 6.29 10.56
N HIS A 14 2.87 5.72 9.84
CA HIS A 14 2.44 6.16 8.51
C HIS A 14 1.13 6.98 8.57
N TYR A 15 0.43 7.01 9.72
CA TYR A 15 -0.79 7.79 9.86
C TYR A 15 -0.45 9.27 10.08
N SER A 16 -0.84 10.14 9.15
CA SER A 16 -0.57 11.59 9.23
C SER A 16 -1.68 12.42 9.87
N GLN A 17 -2.92 11.93 9.99
CA GLN A 17 -4.10 12.77 10.31
C GLN A 17 -5.15 12.08 11.19
N ARG A 18 -4.78 11.02 11.91
CA ARG A 18 -5.73 10.26 12.76
C ARG A 18 -5.01 9.86 14.02
N ASN A 19 -5.43 10.39 15.18
CA ASN A 19 -4.99 9.98 16.52
C ASN A 19 -5.07 8.45 16.63
N PRO A 20 -3.96 7.74 16.37
CA PRO A 20 -4.05 6.32 16.10
C PRO A 20 -4.06 5.58 17.44
N PRO A 21 -4.84 4.50 17.57
CA PRO A 21 -4.90 3.74 18.81
C PRO A 21 -3.60 2.99 19.14
N TRP A 22 -2.68 2.86 18.16
CA TRP A 22 -1.41 2.16 18.31
C TRP A 22 -0.32 2.77 17.41
N ILE A 23 0.94 2.49 17.73
CA ILE A 23 2.14 2.80 16.94
C ILE A 23 2.89 1.49 16.65
N LYS A 24 3.66 1.41 15.55
CA LYS A 24 4.54 0.26 15.32
C LYS A 24 5.81 0.44 16.13
N LEU A 25 6.12 -0.51 17.01
CA LEU A 25 7.44 -0.61 17.61
C LEU A 25 8.21 -1.73 16.90
N HIS A 26 9.30 -1.37 16.22
CA HIS A 26 10.12 -2.33 15.48
C HIS A 26 11.06 -3.08 16.42
N ASN A 27 11.20 -4.40 16.20
CA ASN A 27 12.12 -5.25 16.95
C ASN A 27 13.60 -4.86 16.75
N GLN A 28 13.94 -4.25 15.61
CA GLN A 28 15.27 -3.71 15.29
C GLN A 28 15.80 -2.73 16.34
N LEU A 29 14.91 -2.13 17.17
CA LEU A 29 15.32 -1.32 18.30
C LEU A 29 16.17 -2.10 19.31
N LEU A 30 15.89 -3.40 19.49
CA LEU A 30 16.64 -4.27 20.41
C LEU A 30 18.02 -4.64 19.87
N ASP A 31 18.21 -4.60 18.54
CA ASP A 31 19.51 -4.84 17.90
C ASP A 31 20.43 -3.61 17.99
N ASN A 32 19.88 -2.44 18.33
CA ASN A 32 20.66 -1.21 18.44
C ASN A 32 21.50 -1.20 19.73
N TYR A 33 22.82 -1.19 19.56
CA TYR A 33 23.79 -1.13 20.66
C TYR A 33 23.57 0.06 21.60
N GLU A 34 23.26 1.24 21.06
CA GLU A 34 23.01 2.44 21.86
C GLU A 34 21.75 2.29 22.72
N TYR A 35 20.71 1.62 22.20
CA TYR A 35 19.51 1.31 22.98
C TYR A 35 19.81 0.36 24.13
N GLY A 36 20.61 -0.70 23.87
CA GLY A 36 20.99 -1.68 24.88
C GLY A 36 21.72 -1.06 26.08
N ARG A 37 22.58 -0.07 25.83
CA ARG A 37 23.38 0.64 26.83
C ARG A 37 22.58 1.61 27.71
N LEU A 38 21.40 2.04 27.26
CA LEU A 38 20.56 2.93 28.05
C LEU A 38 20.09 2.27 29.35
N ARG A 39 19.95 3.08 30.40
CA ARG A 39 19.30 2.65 31.63
C ARG A 39 17.82 2.38 31.39
N ASP A 40 17.23 1.53 32.22
CA ASP A 40 15.85 1.07 32.05
C ASP A 40 14.83 2.21 32.13
N ASP A 41 15.11 3.24 32.95
CA ASP A 41 14.34 4.48 33.03
C ASP A 41 14.32 5.24 31.70
N SER A 42 15.47 5.32 31.04
CA SER A 42 15.68 6.00 29.76
C SER A 42 15.04 5.23 28.62
N LYS A 43 15.10 3.88 28.66
CA LYS A 43 14.41 2.99 27.72
C LYS A 43 12.89 3.17 27.81
N LEU A 44 12.34 3.19 29.02
CA LEU A 44 10.90 3.43 29.24
C LEU A 44 10.48 4.82 28.77
N LEU A 45 11.30 5.84 29.07
CA LEU A 45 11.06 7.20 28.63
C LEU A 45 11.03 7.30 27.09
N LEU A 46 11.96 6.63 26.39
CA LEU A 46 11.99 6.61 24.93
C LEU A 46 10.70 6.02 24.33
N VAL A 47 10.25 4.87 24.84
CA VAL A 47 9.00 4.23 24.41
C VAL A 47 7.79 5.13 24.69
N SER A 48 7.78 5.79 25.84
CA SER A 48 6.72 6.75 26.21
C SER A 48 6.72 7.98 25.28
N LEU A 49 7.88 8.46 24.87
CA LEU A 49 8.04 9.55 23.92
C LEU A 49 7.59 9.15 22.51
N TYR A 50 7.82 7.90 22.09
CA TYR A 50 7.28 7.40 20.81
C TYR A 50 5.74 7.46 20.80
N LEU A 51 5.10 7.09 21.91
CA LEU A 51 3.64 7.22 22.04
C LEU A 51 3.18 8.69 21.99
N LEU A 52 3.95 9.60 22.59
CA LEU A 52 3.65 11.03 22.56
C LEU A 52 3.85 11.66 21.17
N ALA A 53 4.89 11.26 20.43
CA ALA A 53 5.09 11.75 19.07
C ALA A 53 3.90 11.43 18.16
N SER A 54 3.21 10.32 18.38
CA SER A 54 2.01 10.00 17.61
C SER A 54 0.80 10.88 17.93
N LYS A 55 0.79 11.57 19.07
CA LYS A 55 -0.27 12.52 19.46
C LYS A 55 0.06 13.96 19.08
N CYS A 56 1.35 14.26 18.93
CA CYS A 56 1.88 15.61 18.70
C CYS A 56 2.57 15.74 17.34
N ASP A 57 2.31 14.84 16.39
CA ASP A 57 2.92 14.82 15.04
C ASP A 57 4.44 15.01 15.05
N ASN A 58 5.11 14.30 15.98
CA ASN A 58 6.56 14.36 16.19
C ASN A 58 7.12 15.72 16.63
N LEU A 59 6.27 16.63 17.11
CA LEU A 59 6.62 17.91 17.71
C LEU A 59 6.28 17.88 19.21
N ILE A 60 7.13 17.21 20.00
CA ILE A 60 6.92 17.07 21.44
C ILE A 60 7.48 18.32 22.15
N PRO A 61 6.72 19.03 22.99
CA PRO A 61 7.27 20.13 23.79
C PRO A 61 8.42 19.65 24.68
N ASN A 62 9.55 20.36 24.69
CA ASN A 62 10.68 20.08 25.59
C ASN A 62 10.40 20.60 27.01
N ASP A 63 9.27 20.21 27.60
CA ASP A 63 8.88 20.57 28.96
C ASP A 63 8.86 19.29 29.83
N PRO A 64 9.80 19.13 30.79
CA PRO A 64 9.86 17.94 31.61
C PRO A 64 8.63 17.78 32.52
N ILE A 65 7.98 18.86 32.95
CA ILE A 65 6.78 18.79 33.78
C ILE A 65 5.62 18.23 32.95
N TRP A 66 5.44 18.78 31.74
CA TRP A 66 4.42 18.32 30.81
C TRP A 66 4.63 16.85 30.40
N ILE A 67 5.87 16.47 30.05
CA ILE A 67 6.20 15.08 29.70
C ILE A 67 5.92 14.15 30.89
N LYS A 68 6.27 14.56 32.12
CA LYS A 68 6.00 13.75 33.33
C LYS A 68 4.50 13.52 33.53
N GLN A 69 3.70 14.57 33.39
CA GLN A 69 2.25 14.47 33.56
C GLN A 69 1.62 13.56 32.48
N LYS A 70 2.11 13.63 31.24
CA LYS A 70 1.57 12.84 30.13
C LYS A 70 2.03 11.38 30.13
N THR A 71 3.27 11.11 30.55
CA THR A 71 3.84 9.76 30.60
C THR A 71 3.55 9.04 31.92
N MET A 72 3.10 9.77 32.95
CA MET A 72 2.83 9.24 34.30
C MET A 72 4.06 8.60 34.98
N ILE A 73 5.27 8.93 34.50
CA ILE A 73 6.52 8.42 35.06
C ILE A 73 6.79 9.13 36.40
N GLN A 74 7.02 8.37 37.46
CA GLN A 74 7.30 8.91 38.80
C GLN A 74 8.75 9.42 38.95
N GLY A 75 9.68 8.78 38.24
CA GLY A 75 11.12 9.07 38.27
C GLY A 75 11.50 10.43 37.67
N LYS A 76 12.81 10.74 37.75
CA LYS A 76 13.38 11.94 37.12
C LYS A 76 13.47 11.74 35.61
N ILE A 77 12.94 12.68 34.85
CA ILE A 77 13.05 12.67 33.38
C ILE A 77 14.42 13.20 32.98
N ASN A 78 15.24 12.33 32.40
CA ASN A 78 16.55 12.69 31.84
C ASN A 78 16.52 12.45 30.33
N ILE A 79 16.55 13.53 29.55
CA ILE A 79 16.46 13.49 28.07
C ILE A 79 17.86 13.42 27.45
N ASP A 80 18.90 13.83 28.18
CA ASP A 80 20.28 13.90 27.69
C ASP A 80 20.84 12.56 27.18
N PRO A 81 20.57 11.40 27.84
CA PRO A 81 21.01 10.11 27.31
C PRO A 81 20.39 9.79 25.94
N LEU A 82 19.14 10.21 25.71
CA LEU A 82 18.41 9.95 24.47
C LEU A 82 18.90 10.83 23.32
N ILE A 83 19.34 12.04 23.64
CA ILE A 83 19.94 12.97 22.67
C ILE A 83 21.33 12.48 22.29
N LYS A 84 22.13 12.04 23.29
CA LYS A 84 23.47 11.50 23.05
C LYS A 84 23.45 10.24 22.19
N ALA A 85 22.44 9.39 22.38
CA ALA A 85 22.23 8.18 21.59
C ALA A 85 21.49 8.43 20.26
N GLU A 86 21.33 9.69 19.86
CA GLU A 86 20.71 10.13 18.58
C GLU A 86 19.28 9.65 18.33
N PHE A 87 18.56 9.20 19.36
CA PHE A 87 17.14 8.84 19.23
C PHE A 87 16.25 10.08 19.09
N ILE A 88 16.68 11.22 19.66
CA ILE A 88 15.91 12.45 19.73
C ILE A 88 16.80 13.65 19.35
N LYS A 89 16.26 14.55 18.54
CA LYS A 89 16.85 15.85 18.21
C LYS A 89 16.09 16.97 18.91
N LYS A 90 16.82 17.88 19.55
CA LYS A 90 16.27 19.16 20.03
C LYS A 90 16.26 20.12 18.84
N ASN A 91 15.09 20.66 18.49
CA ASN A 91 14.99 21.71 17.49
C ASN A 91 14.73 23.04 18.20
N ASN A 92 15.64 23.99 18.03
CA ASN A 92 15.45 25.35 18.50
C ASN A 92 14.75 26.11 17.38
N TYR A 93 13.48 26.48 17.60
CA TYR A 93 12.80 27.41 16.70
C TYR A 93 13.49 28.77 16.85
N ILE A 94 14.42 29.10 15.95
CA ILE A 94 14.92 30.46 15.81
C ILE A 94 13.75 31.24 15.20
N SER A 95 13.07 32.01 16.04
CA SER A 95 12.05 32.96 15.58
C SER A 95 12.74 34.06 14.79
N ASN A 96 12.85 33.90 13.48
CA ASN A 96 12.89 35.06 12.61
C ASN A 96 11.42 35.52 12.45
N CYS A 97 10.88 36.09 13.53
CA CYS A 97 9.65 36.86 13.47
C CYS A 97 10.01 38.24 12.92
N THR A 98 9.72 38.50 11.65
CA THR A 98 9.30 39.86 11.29
C THR A 98 7.80 39.96 11.55
N PRO A 99 7.34 41.02 12.24
CA PRO A 99 5.94 41.22 12.50
C PRO A 99 5.29 41.84 11.25
N ASP A 100 4.40 41.11 10.58
CA ASP A 100 3.21 41.75 10.02
C ASP A 100 2.14 40.73 9.60
N ASP A 101 0.91 41.13 9.93
CA ASP A 101 -0.37 40.74 9.36
C ASP A 101 -0.89 39.30 9.47
N SER A 102 -1.65 39.11 10.56
CA SER A 102 -3.02 38.58 10.57
C SER A 102 -3.60 38.16 9.21
N ILE A 103 -3.88 36.86 9.03
CA ILE A 103 -5.02 36.36 8.25
C ILE A 103 -5.35 34.92 8.67
N VAL A 104 -6.46 34.84 9.42
CA VAL A 104 -7.51 33.81 9.51
C VAL A 104 -7.25 32.35 9.11
N GLN A 105 -7.70 31.49 10.03
CA GLN A 105 -8.36 30.20 9.82
C GLN A 105 -8.92 29.98 8.39
N ALA A 106 -8.52 28.87 7.76
CA ALA A 106 -9.46 27.99 7.05
C ALA A 106 -8.78 26.66 6.63
N SER A 107 -9.51 25.59 6.92
CA SER A 107 -9.41 24.24 6.36
C SER A 107 -9.13 24.22 4.84
N CYS A 108 -8.30 23.28 4.37
CA CYS A 108 -8.65 22.30 3.33
C CYS A 108 -7.43 21.54 2.75
N LYS A 109 -7.64 20.24 2.49
CA LYS A 109 -6.91 19.29 1.60
C LYS A 109 -5.64 18.64 2.18
N GLN A 110 -5.65 17.34 2.47
CA GLN A 110 -5.63 16.15 1.59
C GLN A 110 -4.28 15.92 0.89
N ASN A 111 -3.85 14.65 0.97
CA ASN A 111 -2.69 13.98 0.36
C ASN A 111 -1.36 14.18 1.11
N GLY A 112 -0.54 13.16 1.40
CA GLY A 112 -0.39 11.84 0.78
C GLY A 112 0.92 11.82 -0.03
N GLY A 113 1.91 11.03 0.42
CA GLY A 113 3.25 10.88 -0.18
C GLY A 113 4.35 11.21 0.83
N THR A 114 5.06 10.29 1.49
CA THR A 114 6.17 9.43 0.99
C THR A 114 7.12 10.14 0.03
N GLU A 115 8.32 10.46 0.52
CA GLU A 115 9.50 10.80 -0.28
C GLU A 115 10.74 10.10 0.27
N THR A 116 11.26 9.12 -0.48
CA THR A 116 12.68 8.94 -0.83
C THR A 116 12.61 7.93 -1.99
N GLU A 117 12.94 8.22 -3.24
CA GLU A 117 14.20 8.81 -3.74
C GLU A 117 14.00 9.62 -5.04
N THR A 118 14.58 10.81 -5.04
CA THR A 118 14.39 11.86 -6.04
C THR A 118 15.22 11.59 -7.29
N GLU A 119 14.52 11.44 -8.42
CA GLU A 119 14.82 11.88 -9.79
C GLU A 119 14.63 10.83 -10.90
N THR A 120 14.61 9.53 -10.60
CA THR A 120 14.24 8.50 -11.61
C THR A 120 12.77 8.03 -11.48
N GLU A 121 12.12 8.25 -10.34
CA GLU A 121 10.76 7.73 -10.05
C GLU A 121 9.60 8.57 -10.61
N LYS A 122 9.77 9.88 -10.84
CA LYS A 122 8.66 10.74 -11.31
C LYS A 122 8.13 10.32 -12.69
N THR A 123 9.01 9.90 -13.60
CA THR A 123 8.61 9.41 -14.94
C THR A 123 7.93 8.04 -14.85
N ILE A 124 8.37 7.18 -13.93
CA ILE A 124 7.83 5.81 -13.78
C ILE A 124 6.44 5.84 -13.14
N ALA A 125 6.21 6.71 -12.16
CA ALA A 125 4.92 6.87 -11.49
C ALA A 125 3.83 7.38 -12.46
N GLN A 126 4.15 8.37 -13.29
CA GLN A 126 3.23 8.86 -14.32
C GLN A 126 2.87 7.76 -15.33
N LYS A 127 3.89 7.06 -15.86
CA LYS A 127 3.68 5.96 -16.81
C LYS A 127 2.84 4.83 -16.21
N SER A 128 3.05 4.49 -14.94
CA SER A 128 2.27 3.44 -14.27
C SER A 128 0.78 3.79 -14.13
N THR A 129 0.47 5.08 -13.99
CA THR A 129 -0.91 5.60 -13.88
C THR A 129 -1.60 5.57 -15.24
N GLU A 130 -0.91 6.01 -16.29
CA GLU A 130 -1.42 5.98 -17.68
C GLU A 130 -1.76 4.55 -18.14
N VAL A 131 -0.86 3.60 -17.86
CA VAL A 131 -1.06 2.19 -18.22
C VAL A 131 -2.27 1.59 -17.47
N PHE A 132 -2.46 1.97 -16.21
CA PHE A 132 -3.64 1.56 -15.45
C PHE A 132 -4.93 2.14 -16.03
N ASP A 133 -4.95 3.42 -16.41
CA ASP A 133 -6.14 4.03 -16.99
C ASP A 133 -6.49 3.42 -18.36
N GLN A 134 -5.49 2.98 -19.14
CA GLN A 134 -5.69 2.22 -20.36
C GLN A 134 -6.32 0.85 -20.07
N PHE A 135 -5.75 0.09 -19.12
CA PHE A 135 -6.31 -1.18 -18.65
C PHE A 135 -7.77 -1.01 -18.17
N TRP A 136 -8.03 0.03 -17.38
CA TRP A 136 -9.37 0.35 -16.87
C TRP A 136 -10.36 0.67 -17.99
N SER A 137 -9.89 1.32 -19.06
CA SER A 137 -10.71 1.67 -20.22
C SER A 137 -11.09 0.44 -21.05
N ASP A 138 -10.20 -0.53 -21.17
CA ASP A 138 -10.39 -1.75 -21.97
C ASP A 138 -11.21 -2.85 -21.27
N TYR A 139 -11.29 -2.81 -19.94
CA TYR A 139 -12.00 -3.81 -19.14
C TYR A 139 -13.53 -3.66 -19.27
N PRO A 140 -14.26 -4.75 -19.62
CA PRO A 140 -15.71 -4.67 -19.90
C PRO A 140 -16.56 -4.37 -18.65
N LYS A 141 -16.15 -4.83 -17.47
CA LYS A 141 -16.89 -4.67 -16.20
C LYS A 141 -16.18 -3.71 -15.23
N LYS A 142 -16.41 -2.41 -15.38
CA LYS A 142 -15.74 -1.34 -14.61
C LYS A 142 -16.40 -1.12 -13.24
N ARG A 143 -16.01 -1.89 -12.23
CA ARG A 143 -16.48 -1.75 -10.84
C ARG A 143 -15.32 -1.63 -9.85
N SER A 144 -15.52 -0.84 -8.79
CA SER A 144 -14.56 -0.65 -7.70
C SER A 144 -13.16 -0.19 -8.15
N LYS A 145 -13.06 0.97 -8.83
CA LYS A 145 -11.80 1.54 -9.36
C LYS A 145 -10.70 1.59 -8.29
N GLY A 146 -11.01 2.10 -7.10
CA GLY A 146 -10.03 2.21 -6.01
C GLY A 146 -9.46 0.88 -5.52
N ASP A 147 -10.23 -0.22 -5.60
CA ASP A 147 -9.71 -1.54 -5.24
C ASP A 147 -8.82 -2.14 -6.34
N ALA A 148 -9.10 -1.78 -7.60
CA ALA A 148 -8.28 -2.15 -8.75
C ALA A 148 -6.96 -1.36 -8.77
N GLU A 149 -6.99 -0.05 -8.45
CA GLU A 149 -5.78 0.77 -8.28
C GLU A 149 -4.86 0.21 -7.19
N LYS A 150 -5.43 -0.15 -6.03
CA LYS A 150 -4.66 -0.80 -4.96
C LYS A 150 -4.06 -2.14 -5.38
N ALA A 151 -4.81 -2.94 -6.15
CA ALA A 151 -4.31 -4.20 -6.68
C ALA A 151 -3.15 -3.97 -7.68
N TRP A 152 -3.31 -3.00 -8.58
CA TRP A 152 -2.30 -2.60 -9.56
C TRP A 152 -1.02 -2.09 -8.90
N ALA A 153 -1.16 -1.21 -7.91
CA ALA A 153 -0.04 -0.67 -7.13
C ALA A 153 0.72 -1.76 -6.36
N ARG A 154 0.05 -2.85 -5.96
CA ARG A 154 0.68 -4.00 -5.29
C ARG A 154 1.48 -4.87 -6.26
N ILE A 155 1.06 -4.95 -7.52
CA ILE A 155 1.74 -5.74 -8.56
C ILE A 155 2.98 -5.00 -9.08
N LYS A 156 2.97 -3.66 -9.08
CA LYS A 156 4.01 -2.80 -9.69
C LYS A 156 4.43 -3.31 -11.08
N PRO A 157 3.50 -3.41 -12.04
CA PRO A 157 3.79 -4.03 -13.33
C PRO A 157 4.88 -3.24 -14.07
N THR A 158 5.99 -3.90 -14.37
CA THR A 158 6.99 -3.44 -15.34
C THR A 158 6.39 -3.45 -16.75
N GLN A 159 7.01 -2.76 -17.71
CA GLN A 159 6.59 -2.71 -19.13
C GLN A 159 6.19 -4.09 -19.68
N HIS A 160 7.00 -5.12 -19.45
CA HIS A 160 6.73 -6.48 -19.90
C HIS A 160 5.50 -7.12 -19.22
N THR A 161 5.28 -6.82 -17.94
CA THR A 161 4.11 -7.33 -17.20
C THR A 161 2.83 -6.64 -17.65
N SER A 162 2.88 -5.32 -17.93
CA SER A 162 1.72 -4.63 -18.50
C SER A 162 1.36 -5.17 -19.88
N ASP A 163 2.35 -5.47 -20.73
CA ASP A 163 2.10 -6.05 -22.06
C ASP A 163 1.41 -7.42 -21.94
N LYS A 164 1.87 -8.28 -21.03
CA LYS A 164 1.19 -9.56 -20.72
C LYS A 164 -0.25 -9.36 -20.25
N ILE A 165 -0.50 -8.37 -19.41
CA ILE A 165 -1.85 -8.03 -18.95
C ILE A 165 -2.75 -7.66 -20.14
N PHE A 166 -2.29 -6.83 -21.07
CA PHE A 166 -3.10 -6.44 -22.25
C PHE A 166 -3.32 -7.60 -23.22
N ILE A 167 -2.31 -8.43 -23.46
CA ILE A 167 -2.43 -9.63 -24.31
C ILE A 167 -3.46 -10.58 -23.72
N SER A 168 -3.31 -10.91 -22.43
CA SER A 168 -4.23 -11.80 -21.74
C SER A 168 -5.64 -11.20 -21.64
N LEU A 169 -5.79 -9.89 -21.40
CA LEU A 169 -7.09 -9.23 -21.42
C LEU A 169 -7.78 -9.36 -22.79
N SER A 170 -7.01 -9.25 -23.88
CA SER A 170 -7.53 -9.45 -25.24
C SER A 170 -7.96 -10.88 -25.51
N GLN A 171 -7.26 -11.87 -24.94
CA GLN A 171 -7.64 -13.29 -25.00
C GLN A 171 -8.87 -13.57 -24.12
N ALA A 172 -8.90 -13.05 -22.91
CA ALA A 172 -10.00 -13.19 -21.96
C ALA A 172 -11.30 -12.61 -22.52
N LYS A 173 -11.25 -11.46 -23.20
CA LYS A 173 -12.41 -10.87 -23.91
C LYS A 173 -12.94 -11.75 -25.05
N LYS A 174 -12.10 -12.59 -25.64
CA LYS A 174 -12.49 -13.55 -26.69
C LYS A 174 -12.89 -14.92 -26.12
N SER A 175 -12.54 -15.20 -24.87
CA SER A 175 -12.88 -16.45 -24.21
C SER A 175 -14.39 -16.62 -24.10
N ASN A 176 -14.83 -17.85 -24.36
CA ASN A 176 -16.24 -18.23 -24.26
C ASN A 176 -16.78 -17.96 -22.85
N ASP A 177 -16.00 -18.17 -21.80
CA ASP A 177 -16.43 -17.90 -20.41
C ASP A 177 -16.84 -16.44 -20.16
N TRP A 178 -16.21 -15.47 -20.85
CA TRP A 178 -16.55 -14.06 -20.72
C TRP A 178 -17.68 -13.63 -21.65
N LEU A 179 -17.87 -14.34 -22.78
CA LEU A 179 -18.98 -14.12 -23.71
C LEU A 179 -20.28 -14.81 -23.24
N LYS A 180 -20.16 -15.93 -22.53
CA LYS A 180 -21.27 -16.75 -22.03
C LYS A 180 -22.11 -15.98 -21.02
N GLU A 181 -23.43 -16.13 -21.14
CA GLU A 181 -24.44 -15.45 -20.32
C GLU A 181 -24.22 -13.91 -20.23
N SER A 182 -23.85 -13.26 -21.34
CA SER A 182 -23.66 -11.79 -21.43
C SER A 182 -22.67 -11.23 -20.41
N GLY A 183 -21.59 -11.94 -20.11
CA GLY A 183 -20.53 -11.46 -19.22
C GLY A 183 -20.81 -11.62 -17.73
N LYS A 184 -21.73 -12.52 -17.36
CA LYS A 184 -22.04 -12.84 -15.96
C LYS A 184 -20.83 -13.34 -15.18
N TYR A 185 -19.96 -14.13 -15.82
CA TYR A 185 -18.75 -14.70 -15.20
C TYR A 185 -17.51 -13.81 -15.31
N ILE A 186 -17.63 -12.58 -15.83
CA ILE A 186 -16.50 -11.65 -15.87
C ILE A 186 -16.13 -11.24 -14.44
N PRO A 187 -14.92 -11.59 -13.96
CA PRO A 187 -14.47 -11.21 -12.62
C PRO A 187 -14.33 -9.69 -12.53
N TYR A 188 -14.39 -9.15 -11.31
CA TYR A 188 -14.08 -7.73 -11.11
C TYR A 188 -12.59 -7.47 -11.37
N PRO A 189 -12.23 -6.30 -11.92
CA PRO A 189 -10.85 -6.00 -12.31
C PRO A 189 -9.87 -6.14 -11.15
N ALA A 190 -10.26 -5.72 -9.93
CA ALA A 190 -9.44 -5.91 -8.74
C ALA A 190 -9.20 -7.39 -8.40
N THR A 191 -10.22 -8.23 -8.53
CA THR A 191 -10.12 -9.68 -8.27
C THR A 191 -9.25 -10.35 -9.31
N TRP A 192 -9.45 -10.02 -10.59
CA TRP A 192 -8.66 -10.54 -11.71
C TRP A 192 -7.17 -10.18 -11.56
N LEU A 193 -6.87 -8.92 -11.22
CA LEU A 193 -5.50 -8.47 -10.95
C LEU A 193 -4.88 -9.20 -9.75
N ARG A 194 -5.61 -9.33 -8.64
CA ARG A 194 -5.09 -10.00 -7.42
C ARG A 194 -4.84 -11.50 -7.64
N ALA A 195 -5.65 -12.13 -8.47
CA ALA A 195 -5.51 -13.53 -8.85
C ALA A 195 -4.39 -13.76 -9.88
N LYS A 196 -3.74 -12.69 -10.36
CA LYS A 196 -2.82 -12.74 -11.49
C LYS A 196 -3.46 -13.34 -12.75
N GLY A 197 -4.71 -12.96 -13.05
CA GLY A 197 -5.47 -13.53 -14.16
C GLY A 197 -4.88 -13.32 -15.56
N TRP A 198 -3.75 -12.61 -15.69
CA TRP A 198 -2.95 -12.57 -16.90
C TRP A 198 -2.05 -13.82 -17.11
N GLU A 199 -1.87 -14.63 -16.07
CA GLU A 199 -1.20 -15.94 -16.12
C GLU A 199 -2.18 -17.08 -16.44
N ASP A 200 -3.49 -16.80 -16.44
CA ASP A 200 -4.52 -17.79 -16.76
C ASP A 200 -4.52 -18.15 -18.25
N GLU A 201 -4.76 -19.43 -18.54
CA GLU A 201 -4.87 -19.96 -19.90
C GLU A 201 -6.30 -19.81 -20.42
N TYR A 202 -6.51 -18.93 -21.40
CA TYR A 202 -7.79 -18.78 -22.10
C TYR A 202 -7.80 -19.62 -23.38
N TYR A 203 -8.48 -20.77 -23.34
CA TYR A 203 -8.67 -21.61 -24.51
C TYR A 203 -9.71 -20.96 -25.44
N ASN A 204 -9.25 -20.46 -26.59
CA ASN A 204 -10.13 -20.11 -27.69
C ASN A 204 -10.23 -21.34 -28.59
N ASP A 205 -11.09 -22.30 -28.26
CA ASP A 205 -11.42 -23.39 -29.18
C ASP A 205 -12.30 -22.81 -30.31
N PRO A 206 -11.84 -22.82 -31.58
CA PRO A 206 -12.59 -22.25 -32.71
C PRO A 206 -13.99 -22.86 -32.90
N LEU A 207 -14.26 -24.01 -32.28
CA LEU A 207 -15.53 -24.74 -32.37
C LEU A 207 -16.49 -24.45 -31.20
N ASP A 208 -16.09 -23.64 -30.22
CA ASP A 208 -16.79 -23.50 -28.92
C ASP A 208 -17.96 -22.48 -28.87
N GLY A 209 -18.65 -22.33 -29.99
CA GLY A 209 -19.87 -21.51 -30.08
C GLY A 209 -20.73 -21.78 -31.30
N VAL A 210 -20.22 -22.51 -32.30
CA VAL A 210 -20.95 -22.91 -33.51
C VAL A 210 -21.76 -24.20 -33.27
N VAL A 211 -21.30 -25.02 -32.34
CA VAL A 211 -21.82 -26.37 -32.11
C VAL A 211 -22.30 -26.45 -30.66
N SER A 212 -23.60 -26.71 -30.48
CA SER A 212 -24.19 -26.80 -29.13
C SER A 212 -23.49 -27.86 -28.28
N ASP A 213 -23.46 -27.66 -26.96
CA ASP A 213 -22.88 -28.61 -26.00
C ASP A 213 -23.44 -30.04 -26.17
N ILE A 214 -24.70 -30.14 -26.62
CA ILE A 214 -25.39 -31.39 -26.93
C ILE A 214 -24.76 -32.08 -28.14
N THR A 215 -24.49 -31.33 -29.20
CA THR A 215 -23.89 -31.84 -30.45
C THR A 215 -22.44 -32.29 -30.22
N LYS A 216 -21.68 -31.54 -29.41
CA LYS A 216 -20.33 -31.95 -29.00
C LYS A 216 -20.32 -33.26 -28.20
N LYS A 217 -21.26 -33.39 -27.27
CA LYS A 217 -21.43 -34.60 -26.47
C LYS A 217 -21.84 -35.80 -27.34
N SER A 218 -22.72 -35.58 -28.32
CA SER A 218 -23.14 -36.60 -29.28
C SER A 218 -21.98 -37.08 -30.17
N LEU A 219 -21.18 -36.15 -30.71
CA LEU A 219 -19.98 -36.46 -31.49
C LEU A 219 -18.95 -37.24 -30.67
N LYS A 220 -18.69 -36.82 -29.43
CA LYS A 220 -17.74 -37.50 -28.54
C LYS A 220 -18.20 -38.92 -28.18
N ASN A 221 -19.51 -39.11 -27.97
CA ASN A 221 -20.09 -40.42 -27.75
C ASN A 221 -20.00 -41.30 -29.01
N MET A 222 -20.25 -40.75 -30.21
CA MET A 222 -20.09 -41.48 -31.48
C MET A 222 -18.63 -41.89 -31.73
N GLN A 223 -17.69 -40.99 -31.46
CA GLN A 223 -16.27 -41.24 -31.68
C GLN A 223 -15.75 -42.33 -30.72
N LYS A 224 -16.20 -42.29 -29.45
CA LYS A 224 -15.97 -43.36 -28.48
C LYS A 224 -16.55 -44.70 -28.94
N TRP A 225 -17.78 -44.71 -29.47
CA TRP A 225 -18.39 -45.91 -30.05
C TRP A 225 -17.62 -46.48 -31.25
N MET A 226 -17.08 -45.62 -32.11
CA MET A 226 -16.27 -46.06 -33.26
C MET A 226 -14.91 -46.66 -32.83
N GLU A 227 -14.29 -46.14 -31.77
CA GLU A 227 -13.05 -46.73 -31.22
C GLU A 227 -13.32 -48.07 -30.53
N GLU A 228 -14.45 -48.23 -29.86
CA GLU A 228 -14.84 -49.47 -29.18
C GLU A 228 -15.22 -50.60 -30.15
N THR A 229 -15.78 -50.26 -31.33
CA THR A 229 -16.19 -51.25 -32.35
C THR A 229 -15.10 -51.62 -33.35
N GLY A 230 -14.00 -50.86 -33.41
CA GLY A 230 -12.84 -51.14 -34.28
C GLY A 230 -11.73 -52.00 -33.65
N ASN A 231 -11.94 -52.49 -32.42
CA ASN A 231 -10.95 -53.24 -31.65
C ASN A 231 -11.38 -54.70 -31.35
N GLU A 232 -12.35 -55.21 -32.12
CA GLU A 232 -12.74 -56.63 -32.23
C GLU A 232 -12.33 -57.19 -33.59
#